data_AF-A0A1V1NZH5-F1
#
_entry.id   AF-A0A1V1NZH5-F1
#
_cell.length_a   1.000
_cell.length_b   1.000
_cell.length_c   1.000
_cell.angle_alpha   90.00
_cell.angle_beta   90.00
_cell.angle_gamma   90.00
#
_symmetry.space_group_name_H-M   'P 1'
#
loop_
_entity.id
_entity.type
_entity.pdbx_description
1 polymer ?
#
loop_
_entity_poly.entity_id
_entity_poly.type
_entity_poly.pdbx_seq_one_letter_code
_entity_poly.pdbx_strand_id
1 'polypeptide(L)'
;MPRMDGITFLKKLMKYYPLPVIIVSSLTRKGGVLALEALDAGAIEVVSKPQVAYDVGDMSRDLIAKIKTAAKVKLKAKKYFKILQYKLKLKLL
;
A
#
# COMPACT_ATOMS: atom_id res chain seq x y z
N MET A 1 -12.84 -1.24 -5.91
CA MET A 1 -13.04 0.13 -5.39
C MET A 1 -13.75 0.94 -6.48
N PRO A 2 -14.94 1.52 -6.22
CA PRO A 2 -15.81 2.04 -7.28
C PRO A 2 -15.48 3.44 -7.83
N ARG A 3 -14.72 4.27 -7.10
CA ARG A 3 -14.42 5.67 -7.49
C ARG A 3 -12.95 5.98 -7.76
N MET A 4 -12.04 5.11 -7.31
CA MET A 4 -10.59 5.28 -7.41
C MET A 4 -9.96 3.90 -7.46
N ASP A 5 -8.93 3.72 -8.28
CA ASP A 5 -8.16 2.49 -8.30
C ASP A 5 -7.19 2.41 -7.11
N GLY A 6 -6.76 1.18 -6.78
CA GLY A 6 -5.91 0.94 -5.62
C GLY A 6 -4.53 1.60 -5.71
N ILE A 7 -3.98 1.81 -6.90
CA ILE A 7 -2.66 2.41 -7.09
C ILE A 7 -2.75 3.93 -6.90
N THR A 8 -3.75 4.58 -7.49
CA THR A 8 -4.00 6.01 -7.25
C THR A 8 -4.27 6.29 -5.77
N PHE A 9 -5.01 5.40 -5.10
CA PHE A 9 -5.20 5.47 -3.65
C PHE A 9 -3.87 5.33 -2.91
N LEU A 10 -3.05 4.33 -3.24
CA LEU A 10 -1.75 4.11 -2.62
C LEU A 10 -0.83 5.34 -2.77
N LYS A 11 -0.74 5.92 -3.97
CA LYS A 11 0.06 7.14 -4.22
C LYS A 11 -0.38 8.30 -3.32
N LYS A 12 -1.69 8.48 -3.13
CA LYS A 12 -2.23 9.50 -2.20
C LYS A 12 -1.92 9.15 -0.75
N LEU A 13 -2.16 7.91 -0.34
CA LEU A 13 -1.87 7.42 1.01
C LEU A 13 -0.40 7.65 1.36
N MET A 14 0.53 7.19 0.54
CA MET A 14 1.97 7.34 0.75
C MET A 14 2.45 8.80 0.73
N LYS A 15 1.71 9.70 0.08
CA LYS A 15 2.00 11.14 0.09
C LYS A 15 1.60 11.81 1.42
N TYR A 16 0.41 11.51 1.92
CA TYR A 16 -0.18 12.21 3.08
C TYR A 16 0.02 11.47 4.41
N TYR A 17 -0.04 10.15 4.39
CA TYR A 17 0.05 9.25 5.53
C TYR A 17 0.83 7.98 5.17
N PRO A 18 2.18 8.06 5.08
CA PRO A 18 3.01 6.90 4.78
C PRO A 18 2.80 5.80 5.83
N LEU A 19 2.25 4.66 5.41
CA LEU A 19 1.98 3.50 6.25
C LEU A 19 2.46 2.23 5.52
N PRO A 20 2.93 1.20 6.25
CA PRO A 20 3.20 -0.10 5.66
C PRO A 20 1.97 -0.66 4.94
N VAL A 21 2.05 -0.86 3.62
CA VAL A 21 0.92 -1.34 2.80
C VAL A 21 1.32 -2.58 2.02
N ILE A 22 0.49 -3.60 2.08
CA ILE A 22 0.52 -4.78 1.21
C ILE A 22 -0.69 -4.67 0.26
N ILE A 23 -0.45 -4.78 -1.04
CA ILE A 23 -1.53 -4.82 -2.03
C ILE A 23 -1.94 -6.27 -2.28
N VAL A 24 -3.25 -6.54 -2.28
CA VAL A 24 -3.82 -7.82 -2.70
C VAL A 24 -4.64 -7.59 -3.96
N SER A 25 -4.27 -8.19 -5.09
CA SER A 25 -4.93 -7.93 -6.39
C SER A 25 -5.07 -9.19 -7.25
N SER A 26 -6.21 -9.33 -7.94
CA SER A 26 -6.49 -10.45 -8.85
C SER A 26 -5.91 -10.26 -10.26
N LEU A 27 -5.50 -9.03 -10.62
CA LEU A 27 -5.00 -8.67 -11.95
C LEU A 27 -3.46 -8.72 -12.04
N THR A 28 -2.79 -9.03 -10.95
CA THR A 28 -1.32 -9.02 -10.88
C THR A 28 -0.82 -10.45 -10.80
N ARG A 29 -0.34 -10.96 -11.94
CA ARG A 29 0.65 -12.05 -11.95
C ARG A 29 1.92 -11.52 -11.29
N LYS A 30 2.62 -12.31 -10.48
CA LYS A 30 3.94 -11.93 -9.93
C LYS A 30 4.81 -11.35 -11.06
N GLY A 31 5.26 -10.10 -10.91
CA GLY A 31 6.08 -9.39 -11.92
C GLY A 31 5.31 -8.64 -13.02
N GLY A 32 3.98 -8.53 -12.96
CA GLY A 32 3.21 -7.70 -13.90
C GLY A 32 3.42 -6.20 -13.69
N VAL A 33 3.17 -5.39 -14.73
CA VAL A 33 3.37 -3.93 -14.74
C VAL A 33 2.71 -3.25 -13.53
N LEU A 34 1.48 -3.63 -13.20
CA LEU A 34 0.74 -3.10 -12.06
C LEU A 34 1.36 -3.45 -10.69
N ALA A 35 2.04 -4.60 -10.59
CA ALA A 35 2.74 -4.99 -9.37
C ALA A 35 4.01 -4.14 -9.19
N LEU A 36 4.75 -3.91 -10.27
CA LEU A 36 5.92 -3.01 -10.26
C LEU A 36 5.49 -1.58 -9.92
N GLU A 37 4.43 -1.08 -10.55
CA GLU A 37 3.91 0.26 -10.26
C GLU A 37 3.44 0.40 -8.79
N ALA A 38 2.85 -0.66 -8.21
CA ALA A 38 2.48 -0.69 -6.81
C ALA A 38 3.70 -0.59 -5.87
N LEU A 39 4.77 -1.34 -6.18
CA LEU A 39 6.02 -1.30 -5.41
C LEU A 39 6.68 0.08 -5.52
N ASP A 40 6.74 0.66 -6.74
CA ASP A 40 7.27 2.00 -6.98
C ASP A 40 6.45 3.09 -6.26
N ALA A 41 5.14 2.90 -6.15
CA ALA A 41 4.25 3.78 -5.40
C ALA A 41 4.43 3.68 -3.87
N GLY A 42 5.20 2.71 -3.38
CA GLY A 42 5.57 2.54 -1.97
C GLY A 42 4.97 1.32 -1.28
N ALA A 43 4.29 0.42 -2.01
CA ALA A 43 3.86 -0.84 -1.41
C ALA A 43 5.09 -1.64 -0.94
N ILE A 44 4.95 -2.33 0.18
CA ILE A 44 6.00 -3.21 0.70
C ILE A 44 5.99 -4.56 -0.03
N GLU A 45 4.80 -5.01 -0.42
CA GLU A 45 4.60 -6.30 -1.08
C GLU A 45 3.30 -6.28 -1.89
N VAL A 46 3.26 -7.11 -2.94
CA VAL A 46 2.08 -7.35 -3.77
C VAL A 46 1.78 -8.84 -3.78
N VAL A 47 0.58 -9.19 -3.32
CA VAL A 47 0.08 -10.57 -3.25
C VAL A 47 -1.04 -10.76 -4.26
N SER A 48 -0.98 -11.84 -5.03
CA SER A 48 -2.05 -12.20 -5.95
C SER A 48 -3.26 -12.71 -5.16
N LYS A 49 -4.46 -12.23 -5.49
CA LYS A 49 -5.72 -12.73 -4.91
C LYS A 49 -5.91 -14.21 -5.33
N PRO A 50 -6.34 -15.11 -4.43
CA PRO A 50 -6.55 -16.50 -4.81
C PRO A 50 -7.74 -16.58 -5.77
N GLN A 51 -7.60 -17.37 -6.83
CA GLN A 51 -8.66 -17.54 -7.84
C GLN A 51 -9.69 -18.61 -7.44
N VAL A 52 -9.30 -19.56 -6.59
CA VAL A 52 -10.13 -20.70 -6.16
C VAL A 52 -10.14 -20.84 -4.64
N ALA A 53 -11.26 -21.31 -4.08
CA ALA A 53 -11.50 -21.40 -2.65
C ALA A 53 -10.54 -22.36 -1.92
N TYR A 54 -10.06 -23.40 -2.60
CA TYR A 54 -9.10 -24.37 -2.03
C TYR A 54 -7.72 -23.78 -1.74
N ASP A 55 -7.35 -22.65 -2.35
CA ASP A 55 -6.05 -21.99 -2.21
C ASP A 55 -6.01 -20.97 -1.04
N VAL A 56 -7.13 -20.81 -0.33
CA VAL A 56 -7.30 -19.78 0.70
C VAL A 56 -6.55 -20.13 1.99
N GLY A 57 -6.48 -21.41 2.37
CA GLY A 57 -5.84 -21.85 3.61
C GLY A 57 -4.33 -21.60 3.64
N ASP A 58 -3.64 -21.99 2.57
CA ASP A 58 -2.19 -21.80 2.46
C ASP A 58 -1.82 -20.33 2.22
N MET A 59 -2.60 -19.62 1.40
CA MET A 59 -2.42 -18.19 1.21
C MET A 59 -2.64 -17.38 2.50
N SER A 60 -3.57 -17.80 3.36
CA SER A 60 -3.82 -17.10 4.63
C SER A 60 -2.59 -17.11 5.53
N ARG A 61 -1.90 -18.26 5.63
CA ARG A 61 -0.67 -18.38 6.43
C ARG A 61 0.45 -17.50 5.89
N ASP A 62 0.65 -17.52 4.58
CA ASP A 62 1.64 -16.68 3.90
C ASP A 62 1.33 -15.18 4.06
N LEU A 63 0.07 -14.77 3.90
CA LEU A 63 -0.35 -13.38 4.09
C LEU A 63 -0.15 -12.91 5.54
N ILE A 64 -0.45 -13.75 6.54
CA ILE A 64 -0.20 -13.44 7.95
C ILE A 64 1.30 -13.19 8.18
N ALA A 65 2.16 -14.03 7.63
CA ALA A 65 3.61 -13.85 7.75
C ALA A 65 4.06 -12.52 7.12
N LYS A 66 3.55 -12.19 5.92
CA LYS A 66 3.84 -10.93 5.24
C LYS A 66 3.38 -9.71 6.03
N ILE A 67 2.17 -9.75 6.61
CA ILE A 67 1.65 -8.66 7.46
C ILE A 67 2.56 -8.44 8.66
N LYS A 68 2.96 -9.51 9.37
CA LYS A 68 3.86 -9.42 10.52
C LYS A 68 5.21 -8.82 10.15
N THR A 69 5.73 -9.12 8.96
CA THR A 69 6.98 -8.55 8.45
C THR A 69 6.80 -7.08 8.06
N ALA A 70 5.76 -6.74 7.30
CA ALA A 70 5.48 -5.38 6.87
C ALA A 70 5.25 -4.43 8.06
N ALA A 71 4.60 -4.90 9.13
CA ALA A 71 4.38 -4.11 10.35
C ALA A 71 5.67 -3.63 11.03
N LYS A 72 6.80 -4.29 10.78
CA LYS A 72 8.11 -3.90 11.34
C LYS A 72 8.83 -2.83 10.49
N VAL A 73 8.33 -2.53 9.30
CA VAL A 73 8.96 -1.56 8.39
C VAL A 73 8.75 -0.15 8.91
N LYS A 74 9.86 0.54 9.23
CA LYS A 74 9.84 1.96 9.58
C LYS A 74 9.90 2.81 8.32
N LEU A 75 8.75 3.28 7.86
CA LEU A 75 8.70 4.23 6.75
C LEU A 75 9.19 5.60 7.22
N LYS A 76 10.17 6.16 6.51
CA LYS A 76 10.57 7.56 6.72
C LYS A 76 9.49 8.44 6.13
N ALA A 77 8.77 9.18 6.98
CA ALA A 77 7.83 10.18 6.50
C ALA A 77 8.57 11.18 5.60
N LYS A 78 8.12 11.34 4.34
CA LYS A 78 8.67 12.40 3.49
C LYS A 78 8.38 13.73 4.19
N LYS A 79 9.41 14.58 4.34
CA LYS A 79 9.43 15.85 5.10
C LYS A 79 8.30 16.85 4.80
N TYR A 80 7.50 16.62 3.75
CA TYR A 80 6.40 17.48 3.30
C TYR A 80 5.26 17.67 4.31
N PHE A 81 5.13 16.80 5.32
CA PHE A 81 4.11 16.95 6.36
C PHE A 81 4.27 18.24 7.18
N LYS A 82 5.51 18.72 7.38
CA LYS A 82 5.77 19.93 8.17
C LYS A 82 5.30 21.20 7.45
N ILE A 83 5.43 21.27 6.12
CA ILE A 83 5.08 22.47 5.34
C ILE A 83 3.56 22.62 5.19
N LEU A 84 2.83 21.52 4.99
CA LEU A 84 1.36 21.57 4.84
C LEU A 84 0.65 21.89 6.17
N GLN A 85 1.14 21.35 7.30
CA GLN A 85 0.60 21.72 8.62
C GLN A 85 0.81 23.22 8.91
N TYR A 86 1.99 23.77 8.59
CA TYR A 86 2.21 25.22 8.74
C TYR A 86 1.27 26.05 7.86
N LYS A 87 1.06 25.68 6.59
CA LYS A 87 0.13 26.40 5.69
C LYS A 87 -1.33 26.30 6.12
N LEU A 88 -1.78 25.17 6.68
CA LEU A 88 -3.14 25.06 7.24
C LEU A 88 -3.28 25.93 8.50
N LYS A 89 -2.28 25.93 9.38
CA LYS A 89 -2.30 26.71 10.64
C LYS A 89 -2.29 28.23 10.39
N LEU A 90 -1.61 28.68 9.33
CA LEU A 90 -1.57 30.08 8.88
C LEU A 90 -2.82 30.54 8.11
N LYS A 91 -3.69 29.62 7.66
CA LYS A 91 -4.97 29.96 7.01
C LYS A 91 -6.16 30.05 7.99
N LEU A 92 -5.94 29.65 9.24
CA LEU A 92 -6.93 29.61 10.32
C LEU A 92 -6.65 30.69 11.39
N LEU A 93 -5.67 31.57 11.14
CA LEU A 93 -5.35 32.79 11.88
C LEU A 93 -5.58 33.97 10.94
#